data_AF-X1DMH6-F1
#
_entry.id   AF-X1DMH6-F1
#
_cell.length_a   1.000
_cell.length_b   1.000
_cell.length_c   1.000
_cell.angle_alpha   90.00
_cell.angle_beta   90.00
_cell.angle_gamma   90.00
#
_symmetry.space_group_name_H-M   'P 1'
#
loop_
_entity.id
_entity.type
_entity.pdbx_description
1 polymer ?
#
loop_
_entity_poly.entity_id
_entity_poly.type
_entity_poly.pdbx_seq_one_letter_code
_entity_poly.pdbx_strand_id
1 'polypeptide(L)'
;VIFGFLFGLSLYLPFLTRTKVERAVIPLKNPLGAVEISQKAISEFIQRIGKEVEGVEDIKAAIKSSDEGVDVHLTLSAQAQGEVPRLIDELQTVVKTYLNKTVGIENVREIKVRVVKLI
;
A
#
# COMPACT_ATOMS: atom_id res chain seq x y z
N VAL A 1 -35.07 28.41 7.60
CA VAL A 1 -35.34 27.17 6.82
C VAL A 1 -34.25 26.91 5.78
N ILE A 2 -33.96 27.85 4.88
CA ILE A 2 -32.95 27.71 3.80
C ILE A 2 -31.54 27.41 4.32
N PHE A 3 -31.10 28.07 5.40
CA PHE A 3 -29.78 27.82 6.00
C PHE A 3 -29.61 26.41 6.57
N GLY A 4 -30.65 25.85 7.20
CA GLY A 4 -30.62 24.47 7.71
C GLY A 4 -30.58 23.45 6.59
N PHE A 5 -31.23 23.74 5.46
CA PHE A 5 -31.23 22.90 4.27
C PHE A 5 -29.84 22.87 3.60
N LEU A 6 -29.19 24.03 3.45
CA LEU A 6 -27.82 24.13 2.94
C LEU A 6 -26.80 23.42 3.84
N PHE A 7 -26.95 23.54 5.16
CA PHE A 7 -26.07 22.89 6.12
C PHE A 7 -26.24 21.36 6.11
N GLY A 8 -27.48 20.88 6.03
CA GLY A 8 -27.79 19.46 5.87
C GLY A 8 -27.22 18.88 4.58
N LEU A 9 -27.36 19.59 3.46
CA LEU A 9 -26.83 19.16 2.16
C LEU A 9 -25.29 19.14 2.16
N SER A 10 -24.65 20.15 2.74
CA SER A 10 -23.19 20.22 2.88
C SER A 10 -22.62 19.07 3.71
N LEU A 11 -23.35 18.60 4.74
CA LEU A 11 -22.92 17.47 5.55
C LEU A 11 -23.19 16.11 4.88
N TYR A 12 -24.19 16.04 3.98
CA TYR A 12 -24.57 14.80 3.29
C TYR A 12 -23.67 14.46 2.10
N LEU A 13 -23.13 15.47 1.41
CA LEU A 13 -22.22 15.31 0.26
C LEU A 13 -20.97 14.45 0.56
N PRO A 14 -20.20 14.67 1.64
CA PRO A 14 -19.00 13.86 1.92
C PRO A 14 -19.31 12.40 2.29
N PHE A 15 -20.56 12.10 2.69
CA PHE A 15 -20.98 10.72 2.95
C PHE A 15 -21.24 9.95 1.65
N LEU A 16 -21.68 10.64 0.59
CA LEU A 16 -21.96 10.06 -0.72
C LEU A 16 -20.71 9.95 -1.61
N THR A 17 -19.74 10.86 -1.42
CA THR A 17 -18.45 10.83 -2.12
C THR A 17 -17.38 10.03 -1.38
N ARG A 18 -17.76 9.13 -0.45
CA ARG A 18 -16.87 8.03 -0.05
C ARG A 18 -16.72 7.12 -1.26
N THR A 19 -15.84 7.53 -2.17
CA THR A 19 -15.42 6.77 -3.34
C THR A 19 -14.99 5.42 -2.81
N LYS A 20 -15.84 4.43 -3.08
CA LYS A 20 -15.55 3.01 -2.93
C LYS A 20 -14.18 2.84 -3.59
N VAL A 21 -13.13 2.65 -2.79
CA VAL A 21 -11.82 2.26 -3.30
C VAL A 21 -12.11 1.02 -4.12
N GLU A 22 -12.16 1.16 -5.44
CA GLU A 22 -12.37 0.05 -6.34
C GLU A 22 -11.35 -0.98 -5.91
N ARG A 23 -11.82 -2.20 -5.65
CA ARG A 23 -10.95 -3.31 -5.30
C ARG A 23 -10.22 -3.66 -6.59
N ALA A 24 -9.24 -2.84 -6.94
CA ALA A 24 -8.45 -3.06 -8.12
C ALA A 24 -7.71 -4.37 -7.89
N VAL A 25 -7.85 -5.25 -8.87
CA VAL A 25 -7.32 -6.60 -8.88
C VAL A 25 -6.17 -6.60 -9.85
N ILE A 26 -5.07 -7.23 -9.47
CA ILE A 26 -3.91 -7.39 -10.34
C ILE A 26 -4.06 -8.76 -11.01
N PRO A 27 -4.24 -8.82 -12.35
CA PRO A 27 -4.28 -10.07 -13.09
C PRO A 27 -2.86 -10.63 -13.21
N LEU A 28 -2.67 -11.86 -12.75
CA LEU A 28 -1.42 -12.60 -12.90
C LEU A 28 -1.51 -13.51 -14.13
N LYS A 29 -0.44 -13.50 -14.94
CA LYS A 29 -0.27 -14.45 -16.03
C LYS A 29 0.11 -15.80 -15.44
N ASN A 30 -0.81 -16.77 -15.47
CA ASN A 30 -0.54 -18.13 -15.03
C ASN A 30 -0.94 -19.13 -16.14
N PRO A 31 -0.04 -20.07 -16.52
CA PRO A 31 -0.29 -21.02 -17.62
C PRO A 31 -1.54 -21.91 -17.44
N LEU A 32 -2.01 -22.10 -16.21
CA LEU A 32 -3.17 -22.95 -15.90
C LEU A 32 -4.52 -22.19 -15.85
N GLY A 33 -4.51 -20.86 -16.03
CA GLY A 33 -5.72 -20.03 -15.99
C GLY A 33 -5.47 -18.66 -15.35
N ALA A 34 -6.43 -17.75 -15.45
CA ALA A 34 -6.32 -16.41 -14.88
C ALA A 34 -6.35 -16.46 -13.35
N VAL A 35 -5.33 -15.89 -12.70
CA VAL A 35 -5.29 -15.71 -11.24
C VAL A 35 -5.37 -14.23 -10.95
N GLU A 36 -6.21 -13.87 -9.99
CA GLU A 36 -6.55 -12.50 -9.68
C GLU A 36 -6.28 -12.24 -8.20
N ILE A 37 -5.38 -11.30 -7.89
CA ILE A 37 -5.07 -10.93 -6.51
C ILE A 37 -5.47 -9.49 -6.28
N SER A 38 -6.34 -9.26 -5.29
CA SER A 38 -6.75 -7.91 -4.93
C SER A 38 -5.57 -7.09 -4.39
N GLN A 39 -5.51 -5.80 -4.74
CA GLN A 39 -4.54 -4.86 -4.16
C GLN A 39 -4.58 -4.86 -2.62
N LYS A 40 -5.74 -5.08 -2.02
CA LYS A 40 -5.91 -5.20 -0.56
C LYS A 40 -5.12 -6.38 -0.01
N ALA A 41 -5.25 -7.57 -0.62
CA ALA A 41 -4.53 -8.76 -0.18
C ALA A 41 -3.01 -8.56 -0.26
N ILE A 42 -2.52 -7.97 -1.35
CA ILE A 42 -1.09 -7.68 -1.50
C ILE A 42 -0.64 -6.62 -0.49
N SER A 43 -1.46 -5.60 -0.21
CA SER A 43 -1.15 -4.57 0.78
C SER A 43 -1.06 -5.15 2.20
N GLU A 44 -2.02 -5.99 2.60
CA GLU A 44 -1.99 -6.68 3.90
C GLU A 44 -0.80 -7.63 4.01
N PHE A 45 -0.46 -8.31 2.91
CA PHE A 45 0.69 -9.19 2.85
C PHE A 45 2.02 -8.43 3.02
N ILE A 46 2.21 -7.33 2.30
CA ILE A 46 3.39 -6.45 2.46
C ILE A 46 3.47 -5.90 3.88
N GLN A 47 2.34 -5.49 4.47
CA GLN A 47 2.32 -5.00 5.85
C GLN A 47 2.79 -6.06 6.83
N ARG A 48 2.35 -7.32 6.65
CA ARG A 48 2.80 -8.43 7.50
C ARG A 48 4.31 -8.62 7.41
N ILE A 49 4.86 -8.71 6.20
CA ILE A 49 6.30 -8.91 5.99
C ILE A 49 7.11 -7.71 6.50
N GLY A 50 6.65 -6.49 6.24
CA GLY A 50 7.36 -5.28 6.65
C GLY A 50 7.47 -5.13 8.17
N LYS A 51 6.56 -5.74 8.95
CA LYS A 51 6.64 -5.79 10.42
C LYS A 51 7.69 -6.79 10.94
N GLU A 52 8.15 -7.71 10.11
CA GLU A 52 9.21 -8.65 10.47
C GLU A 52 10.61 -8.03 10.33
N VAL A 53 10.73 -6.88 9.66
CA VAL A 53 11.99 -6.15 9.52
C VAL A 53 12.34 -5.46 10.85
N GLU A 54 13.55 -5.73 11.34
CA GLU A 54 14.04 -5.18 12.60
C GLU A 54 14.05 -3.64 12.56
N GLY A 55 13.53 -3.01 13.61
CA GLY A 55 13.44 -1.54 13.69
C GLY A 55 12.19 -0.92 13.04
N VAL A 56 11.31 -1.70 12.40
CA VAL A 56 9.98 -1.25 11.99
C VAL A 56 8.97 -1.49 13.11
N GLU A 57 8.34 -0.43 13.63
CA GLU A 57 7.33 -0.56 14.69
C GLU A 57 5.90 -0.67 14.15
N ASP A 58 5.56 0.16 13.17
CA ASP A 58 4.30 0.06 12.44
C ASP A 58 4.50 0.39 10.97
N ILE A 59 3.73 -0.26 10.10
CA ILE A 59 3.81 -0.08 8.67
C ILE A 59 2.43 -0.21 8.04
N LYS A 60 2.14 0.71 7.12
CA LYS A 60 0.98 0.68 6.23
C LYS A 60 1.47 0.65 4.80
N ALA A 61 1.01 -0.34 4.05
CA ALA A 61 1.25 -0.45 2.62
C ALA A 61 -0.01 -0.09 1.86
N ALA A 62 0.14 0.69 0.78
CA ALA A 62 -0.88 0.95 -0.21
C ALA A 62 -0.31 0.67 -1.59
N ILE A 63 -1.09 -0.03 -2.41
CA ILE A 63 -0.69 -0.43 -3.75
C ILE A 63 -1.55 0.28 -4.77
N LYS A 64 -0.92 0.74 -5.84
CA LYS A 64 -1.61 1.24 -7.02
C LYS A 64 -1.10 0.50 -8.24
N SER A 65 -1.97 -0.22 -8.92
CA SER A 65 -1.67 -0.78 -10.23
C SER A 65 -2.09 0.20 -11.32
N SER A 66 -1.22 0.40 -12.31
CA SER A 66 -1.50 1.07 -13.58
C SER A 66 -1.09 0.16 -14.73
N ASP A 67 -1.40 0.56 -15.97
CA ASP A 67 -1.03 -0.18 -17.18
C ASP A 67 0.50 -0.32 -17.34
N GLU A 68 1.27 0.58 -16.72
CA GLU A 68 2.73 0.59 -16.76
C GLU A 68 3.38 -0.28 -15.67
N GLY A 69 2.63 -0.72 -14.66
CA GLY A 69 3.12 -1.57 -13.57
C GLY A 69 2.52 -1.24 -12.21
N VAL A 70 3.23 -1.64 -11.16
CA VAL A 70 2.75 -1.53 -9.77
C VAL A 70 3.59 -0.52 -8.99
N ASP A 71 2.92 0.46 -8.40
CA ASP A 71 3.49 1.39 -7.43
C ASP A 71 3.16 0.94 -6.02
N VAL A 72 4.17 0.95 -5.16
CA VAL A 72 4.03 0.58 -3.75
C VAL A 72 4.36 1.80 -2.90
N HIS A 73 3.42 2.19 -2.05
CA HIS A 73 3.58 3.25 -1.07
C HIS A 73 3.63 2.64 0.33
N LEU A 74 4.78 2.76 0.98
CA LEU A 74 5.00 2.31 2.35
C LEU A 74 5.03 3.53 3.27
N THR A 75 4.24 3.48 4.33
CA THR A 75 4.25 4.49 5.40
C THR A 75 4.58 3.78 6.69
N LEU A 76 5.69 4.15 7.35
CA LEU A 76 6.13 3.44 8.56
C LEU A 76 6.59 4.35 9.70
N SER A 77 6.59 3.78 10.90
CA SER A 77 7.28 4.29 12.07
C SER A 77 8.51 3.44 12.33
N ALA A 78 9.68 4.07 12.47
CA ALA A 78 10.96 3.40 12.64
C ALA A 78 11.58 3.72 13.99
N GLN A 79 12.36 2.80 14.55
CA GLN A 79 13.16 3.07 15.74
C GLN A 79 14.40 3.90 15.37
N ALA A 80 14.72 4.89 16.19
CA ALA A 80 15.87 5.79 15.99
C ALA A 80 17.22 5.18 16.42
N GLN A 81 17.22 3.93 16.89
CA GLN A 81 18.43 3.26 17.39
C GLN A 81 19.37 2.76 16.27
N GLY A 82 18.97 2.87 15.01
CA GLY A 82 19.75 2.44 13.85
C GLY A 82 19.80 3.46 12.71
N GLU A 83 20.51 3.11 11.64
CA GLU A 83 20.58 3.90 10.42
C GLU A 83 19.25 3.80 9.64
N VAL A 84 18.40 4.81 9.78
CA VAL A 84 17.11 4.90 9.06
C VAL A 84 17.25 4.64 7.55
N PRO A 85 18.26 5.15 6.83
CA PRO A 85 18.44 4.85 5.41
C PRO A 85 18.65 3.36 5.13
N ARG A 86 19.46 2.68 5.94
CA ARG A 86 19.73 1.24 5.80
C ARG A 86 18.48 0.40 6.01
N LEU A 87 17.66 0.77 7.00
CA LEU A 87 16.36 0.15 7.25
C LEU A 87 15.42 0.30 6.04
N ILE A 88 15.39 1.50 5.44
CA ILE A 88 14.57 1.78 4.26
C ILE A 88 15.03 0.92 3.07
N ASP A 89 16.34 0.84 2.82
CA ASP A 89 16.91 0.05 1.73
C ASP A 89 16.61 -1.46 1.89
N GLU A 90 16.74 -1.97 3.11
CA GLU A 90 16.40 -3.36 3.43
C GLU A 90 14.91 -3.62 3.19
N LEU A 91 14.04 -2.75 3.71
CA LEU A 91 12.59 -2.87 3.53
C LEU A 91 12.20 -2.83 2.05
N GLN A 92 12.78 -1.92 1.25
CA GLN A 92 12.51 -1.86 -0.19
C GLN A 92 12.97 -3.13 -0.90
N THR A 93 14.13 -3.66 -0.55
CA THR A 93 14.70 -4.89 -1.14
C THR A 93 13.85 -6.11 -0.82
N VAL A 94 13.44 -6.24 0.45
CA VAL A 94 12.53 -7.26 0.95
C VAL A 94 11.23 -7.20 0.15
N VAL A 95 10.53 -6.06 0.15
CA VAL A 95 9.24 -5.91 -0.52
C VAL A 95 9.33 -6.20 -2.02
N LYS A 96 10.37 -5.70 -2.70
CA LYS A 96 10.59 -5.99 -4.13
C LYS A 96 10.77 -7.48 -4.39
N THR A 97 11.59 -8.14 -3.57
CA THR A 97 11.87 -9.58 -3.72
C THR A 97 10.62 -10.41 -3.50
N TYR A 98 9.80 -10.08 -2.50
CA TYR A 98 8.55 -10.79 -2.23
C TYR A 98 7.49 -10.56 -3.31
N LEU A 99 7.33 -9.33 -3.81
CA LEU A 99 6.41 -9.05 -4.92
C LEU A 99 6.78 -9.84 -6.18
N ASN A 100 8.07 -9.91 -6.50
CA ASN A 100 8.54 -10.67 -7.64
C ASN A 100 8.41 -12.19 -7.44
N LYS A 101 8.97 -12.74 -6.34
CA LYS A 101 9.07 -14.19 -6.14
C LYS A 101 7.79 -14.86 -5.66
N THR A 102 7.02 -14.19 -4.80
CA THR A 102 5.83 -14.78 -4.16
C THR A 102 4.56 -14.43 -4.90
N VAL A 103 4.43 -13.17 -5.33
CA VAL A 103 3.23 -12.67 -6.00
C VAL A 103 3.38 -12.74 -7.54
N GLY A 104 4.59 -12.92 -8.08
CA GLY A 104 4.80 -12.97 -9.54
C GLY A 104 4.63 -11.62 -10.23
N ILE A 105 4.75 -10.51 -9.49
CA ILE A 105 4.68 -9.15 -10.03
C ILE A 105 6.09 -8.72 -10.42
N GLU A 106 6.40 -8.82 -11.71
CA GLU A 106 7.72 -8.47 -12.24
C GLU A 106 7.90 -6.95 -12.44
N ASN A 107 6.84 -6.26 -12.87
CA ASN A 107 6.87 -4.84 -13.18
C ASN A 107 6.47 -3.97 -11.96
N VAL A 108 7.37 -3.90 -10.97
CA VAL A 108 7.28 -2.90 -9.90
C VAL A 108 7.98 -1.62 -10.36
N ARG A 109 7.21 -0.55 -10.61
CA ARG A 109 7.77 0.72 -11.11
C ARG A 109 8.52 1.47 -10.03
N GLU A 110 7.90 1.57 -8.86
CA GLU A 110 8.41 2.39 -7.77
C GLU A 110 7.98 1.85 -6.40
N ILE A 111 8.90 1.90 -5.43
CA ILE A 111 8.61 1.64 -4.02
C ILE A 111 8.95 2.91 -3.26
N LYS A 112 7.94 3.72 -2.94
CA LYS A 112 8.09 4.95 -2.16
C LYS A 112 7.94 4.66 -0.68
N VAL A 113 8.90 5.10 0.12
CA VAL A 113 8.89 4.92 1.58
C VAL A 113 8.77 6.27 2.27
N ARG A 114 7.79 6.39 3.18
CA ARG A 114 7.56 7.57 4.00
C ARG A 114 7.66 7.20 5.47
N VAL A 115 8.66 7.75 6.16
CA VAL A 115 8.78 7.64 7.61
C VAL A 115 7.91 8.72 8.25
N VAL A 116 6.91 8.32 9.05
CA VAL A 116 5.99 9.25 9.73
C VAL A 116 6.39 9.56 11.15
N LYS A 117 7.11 8.65 11.81
CA LYS A 117 7.52 8.79 13.21
C LYS A 117 8.84 8.05 13.41
N LEU A 118 9.72 8.67 14.20
CA LEU A 118 10.90 8.04 14.78
C LEU A 118 10.63 7.81 16.27
N ILE A 119 10.96 6.62 16.76
CA ILE A 119 10.68 6.18 18.14
C ILE A 119 11.98 5.84 18.85
#